data_AF-A0A1M5VJF3-F1
#
_entry.id   AF-A0A1M5VJF3-F1
#
_cell.length_a   1.000
_cell.length_b   1.000
_cell.length_c   1.000
_cell.angle_alpha   90.00
_cell.angle_beta   90.00
_cell.angle_gamma   90.00
#
_symmetry.space_group_name_H-M   'P 1'
#
loop_
_entity.id
_entity.type
_entity.pdbx_description
1 polymer ?
#
loop_
_entity_poly.entity_id
_entity_poly.type
_entity_poly.pdbx_seq_one_letter_code
_entity_poly.pdbx_strand_id
1 'polypeptide(L)'
;MNSSAFIQTGGYPLKSERLQELQTSFKIFNAFGNIAGNFTIVEGCETEGSIVKNGKIYIHPELLDFREADATGNPNVIIIEEAVQRPFENGTVKTVYLNRYATFGTAEISWPWSNFKRPFQTKDIPNNLLMQLNAIPGKAETGTVTTLAERVTALEEKINNMITPQISVMYGRQTVNSWTSNGDYSSDFNRNYIDVYPPSGYTMAHFKGIVPSVSQIKFDGDVDDNDVIWCSYQVRSTNIRIICGNVEQKAAPMVSYMAIFIK
;
A
#
# COMPACT_ATOMS: atom_id res chain seq x y z
N MET A 1 44.25 7.78 -20.35
CA MET A 1 45.53 7.23 -19.89
C MET A 1 46.44 7.14 -21.10
N ASN A 2 47.70 7.56 -20.98
CA ASN A 2 48.64 7.47 -22.08
C ASN A 2 49.04 6.00 -22.28
N SER A 3 49.17 5.58 -23.54
CA SER A 3 49.65 4.23 -23.88
C SER A 3 51.14 4.33 -24.23
N SER A 4 51.96 3.53 -23.57
CA SER A 4 53.40 3.46 -23.83
C SER A 4 53.73 2.11 -24.49
N ALA A 5 54.32 2.16 -25.68
CA ALA A 5 54.78 0.97 -26.41
C ALA A 5 56.16 0.54 -25.91
N PHE A 6 56.19 -0.22 -24.81
CA PHE A 6 57.45 -0.70 -24.21
C PHE A 6 58.17 -1.76 -25.05
N ILE A 7 57.43 -2.49 -25.90
CA ILE A 7 57.98 -3.52 -26.77
C ILE A 7 57.96 -2.98 -28.20
N GLN A 8 59.13 -2.55 -28.67
CA GLN A 8 59.32 -2.04 -30.02
C GLN A 8 60.55 -2.67 -30.67
N THR A 9 60.51 -2.85 -31.99
CA THR A 9 61.66 -3.26 -32.80
C THR A 9 62.77 -2.22 -32.65
N GLY A 10 63.96 -2.64 -32.18
CA GLY A 10 65.07 -1.75 -31.82
C GLY A 10 65.22 -1.48 -30.33
N GLY A 11 64.31 -1.99 -29.48
CA GLY A 11 64.38 -1.86 -28.02
C GLY A 11 63.87 -0.52 -27.50
N TYR A 12 63.31 -0.52 -26.29
CA TYR A 12 62.85 0.70 -25.61
C TYR A 12 63.70 0.92 -24.34
N PRO A 13 64.56 1.96 -24.28
CA PRO A 13 65.45 2.16 -23.15
C PRO A 13 64.69 2.58 -21.88
N LEU A 14 64.85 1.83 -20.79
CA LEU A 14 64.24 2.13 -19.49
C LEU A 14 65.04 3.22 -18.77
N LYS A 15 64.69 4.48 -19.04
CA LYS A 15 65.27 5.65 -18.38
C LYS A 15 64.32 6.21 -17.31
N SER A 16 64.84 7.05 -16.41
CA SER A 16 64.07 7.67 -15.31
C SER A 16 62.82 8.40 -15.79
N GLU A 17 62.82 9.02 -16.98
CA GLU A 17 61.63 9.69 -17.49
C GLU A 17 60.49 8.69 -17.77
N ARG A 18 60.80 7.46 -18.19
CA ARG A 18 59.78 6.42 -18.43
C ARG A 18 59.12 5.97 -17.13
N LEU A 19 59.88 5.88 -16.04
CA LEU A 19 59.36 5.56 -14.72
C LEU A 19 58.51 6.71 -14.15
N GLN A 20 58.88 7.96 -14.43
CA GLN A 20 58.09 9.14 -14.08
C GLN A 20 56.76 9.19 -14.85
N GLU A 21 56.76 8.82 -16.14
CA GLU A 21 55.54 8.66 -16.94
C GLU A 21 54.60 7.58 -16.35
N LEU A 22 55.15 6.43 -15.94
CA LEU A 22 54.38 5.37 -15.27
C LEU A 22 53.81 5.84 -13.93
N GLN A 23 54.62 6.48 -13.09
CA GLN A 23 54.16 7.03 -11.80
C GLN A 23 53.02 8.05 -12.01
N THR A 24 53.16 8.94 -12.98
CA THR A 24 52.13 9.93 -13.33
C THR A 24 50.86 9.26 -13.84
N SER A 25 51.00 8.20 -14.63
CA SER A 25 49.86 7.45 -15.16
C SER A 25 49.02 6.82 -14.06
N PHE A 26 49.63 6.29 -13.00
CA PHE A 26 48.91 5.70 -11.86
C PHE A 26 48.23 6.74 -10.95
N LYS A 27 48.64 8.01 -10.99
CA LYS A 27 47.96 9.07 -10.20
C LYS A 27 46.49 9.24 -10.56
N ILE A 28 46.07 8.83 -11.76
CA ILE A 28 44.66 8.87 -12.18
C ILE A 28 43.74 8.10 -11.23
N PHE A 29 44.24 7.05 -10.57
CA PHE A 29 43.43 6.25 -9.66
C PHE A 29 43.01 7.00 -8.39
N ASN A 30 43.75 8.05 -8.00
CA ASN A 30 43.30 8.92 -6.92
C ASN A 30 41.99 9.63 -7.25
N ALA A 31 41.71 9.89 -8.54
CA ALA A 31 40.46 10.52 -8.95
C ALA A 31 39.22 9.68 -8.59
N PHE A 32 39.35 8.35 -8.47
CA PHE A 32 38.25 7.48 -8.05
C PHE A 32 37.84 7.70 -6.60
N GLY A 33 38.70 8.28 -5.76
CA GLY A 33 38.31 8.71 -4.41
C GLY A 33 37.18 9.75 -4.43
N ASN A 34 37.06 10.55 -5.49
CA ASN A 34 35.94 11.49 -5.64
C ASN A 34 34.57 10.81 -5.75
N ILE A 35 34.50 9.53 -6.14
CA ILE A 35 33.24 8.77 -6.15
C ILE A 35 32.70 8.61 -4.72
N ALA A 36 33.60 8.41 -3.75
CA ALA A 36 33.24 8.27 -2.35
C ALA A 36 33.08 9.64 -1.65
N GLY A 37 33.77 10.68 -2.17
CA GLY A 37 33.70 12.06 -1.67
C GLY A 37 34.91 12.42 -0.80
N ASN A 38 35.14 13.72 -0.58
CA ASN A 38 36.25 14.18 0.27
C ASN A 38 36.04 13.78 1.74
N PHE A 39 37.14 13.58 2.48
CA PHE A 39 37.15 13.10 3.87
C PHE A 39 36.42 11.77 4.01
N THR A 40 36.91 10.76 3.30
CA THR A 40 36.29 9.45 3.26
C THR A 40 37.21 8.38 3.82
N ILE A 41 36.68 7.49 4.64
CA ILE A 41 37.32 6.23 5.00
C ILE A 41 36.95 5.21 3.92
N VAL A 42 37.95 4.79 3.15
CA VAL A 42 37.76 3.86 2.02
C VAL A 42 37.84 2.41 2.50
N GLU A 43 38.76 2.12 3.43
CA GLU A 43 39.03 0.77 3.93
C GLU A 43 39.65 0.83 5.34
N GLY A 44 39.46 -0.20 6.16
CA GLY A 44 40.09 -0.30 7.48
C GLY A 44 39.65 0.83 8.41
N CYS A 45 40.54 1.36 9.25
CA CYS A 45 40.22 2.39 10.26
C CYS A 45 39.15 1.95 11.27
N GLU A 46 39.08 0.66 11.57
CA GLU A 46 38.17 0.14 12.60
C GLU A 46 38.59 0.62 13.97
N THR A 47 37.62 0.91 14.83
CA THR A 47 37.88 1.43 16.18
C THR A 47 37.84 0.28 17.19
N GLU A 48 38.96 0.04 17.86
CA GLU A 48 39.11 -0.92 18.95
C GLU A 48 39.44 -0.15 20.25
N GLY A 49 38.45 0.04 21.12
CA GLY A 49 38.57 0.91 22.27
C GLY A 49 38.75 2.37 21.83
N SER A 50 39.86 3.00 22.23
CA SER A 50 40.23 4.34 21.73
C SER A 50 41.13 4.29 20.49
N ILE A 51 41.55 3.12 20.01
CA ILE A 51 42.52 3.02 18.92
C ILE A 51 41.79 2.87 17.59
N VAL A 52 42.13 3.70 16.61
CA VAL A 52 41.71 3.50 15.21
C VAL A 52 42.81 2.75 14.49
N LYS A 53 42.50 1.56 13.98
CA LYS A 53 43.43 0.66 13.28
C LYS A 53 43.89 1.21 11.93
N ASN A 54 44.90 0.57 11.34
CA ASN A 54 45.36 0.91 10.00
C ASN A 54 44.22 0.85 8.97
N GLY A 55 44.33 1.66 7.92
CA GLY A 55 43.34 1.68 6.85
C GLY A 55 43.74 2.59 5.70
N LYS A 56 42.76 3.03 4.94
CA LYS A 56 42.91 3.95 3.81
C LYS A 56 41.88 5.04 3.87
N ILE A 57 42.34 6.27 3.74
CA ILE A 57 41.47 7.45 3.72
C ILE A 57 41.71 8.26 2.45
N TYR A 58 40.68 8.97 2.03
CA TYR A 58 40.74 9.89 0.90
C TYR A 58 40.56 11.32 1.39
N ILE A 59 41.57 12.15 1.11
CA ILE A 59 41.56 13.59 1.32
C ILE A 59 41.87 14.20 -0.04
N HIS A 60 40.89 14.84 -0.66
CA HIS A 60 41.02 15.33 -2.03
C HIS A 60 42.32 16.15 -2.21
N PRO A 61 43.17 15.82 -3.20
CA PRO A 61 42.98 14.85 -4.29
C PRO A 61 43.68 13.49 -4.10
N GLU A 62 44.08 13.08 -2.89
CA GLU A 62 44.98 11.95 -2.63
C GLU A 62 44.31 10.82 -1.81
N LEU A 63 44.56 9.57 -2.21
CA LEU A 63 44.29 8.38 -1.41
C LEU A 63 45.54 8.04 -0.59
N LEU A 64 45.40 8.00 0.74
CA LEU A 64 46.49 7.84 1.69
C LEU A 64 46.28 6.62 2.57
N ASP A 65 47.36 5.96 2.94
CA ASP A 65 47.33 5.00 4.05
C ASP A 65 47.11 5.77 5.36
N PHE A 66 46.21 5.27 6.19
CA PHE A 66 46.02 5.73 7.56
C PHE A 66 46.79 4.79 8.49
N ARG A 67 47.69 5.35 9.30
CA ARG A 67 48.43 4.63 10.33
C ARG A 67 47.72 4.72 11.67
N GLU A 68 47.65 3.57 12.33
CA GLU A 68 47.02 3.37 13.62
C GLU A 68 47.41 4.45 14.63
N ALA A 69 46.41 5.01 15.30
CA ALA A 69 46.60 6.03 16.33
C ALA A 69 45.41 6.09 17.29
N ASP A 70 45.64 6.71 18.45
CA ASP A 70 44.63 6.91 19.49
C ASP A 70 43.66 8.05 19.11
N ALA A 71 42.37 7.74 19.06
CA ALA A 71 41.25 8.65 18.79
C ALA A 71 40.69 9.34 20.05
N THR A 72 41.35 9.21 21.21
CA THR A 72 40.95 9.87 22.44
C THR A 72 40.89 11.39 22.24
N GLY A 73 39.77 12.00 22.64
CA GLY A 73 39.57 13.45 22.55
C GLY A 73 39.17 13.97 21.16
N ASN A 74 38.74 13.10 20.24
CA ASN A 74 38.30 13.46 18.88
C ASN A 74 39.40 14.23 18.11
N PRO A 75 40.52 13.57 17.77
CA PRO A 75 41.70 14.22 17.23
C PRO A 75 41.50 14.71 15.79
N ASN A 76 42.47 15.51 15.34
CA ASN A 76 42.59 15.86 13.93
C ASN A 76 43.51 14.87 13.21
N VAL A 77 43.15 14.56 11.96
CA VAL A 77 43.99 13.87 11.00
C VAL A 77 45.00 14.86 10.42
N ILE A 78 46.25 14.43 10.34
CA ILE A 78 47.36 15.15 9.70
C ILE A 78 48.00 14.25 8.64
N ILE A 79 48.71 14.84 7.69
CA ILE A 79 49.53 14.11 6.72
C ILE A 79 50.99 14.25 7.13
N ILE A 80 51.68 13.12 7.29
CA ILE A 80 53.10 13.06 7.57
C ILE A 80 53.83 12.65 6.29
N GLU A 81 54.93 13.33 6.00
CA GLU A 81 55.83 13.04 4.89
C GLU A 81 57.23 12.72 5.42
N GLU A 82 57.68 11.47 5.22
CA GLU A 82 58.98 10.98 5.66
C GLU A 82 59.90 10.76 4.45
N ALA A 83 61.05 11.45 4.42
CA ALA A 83 62.04 11.28 3.37
C ALA A 83 62.88 10.02 3.58
N VAL A 84 62.86 9.13 2.60
CA VAL A 84 63.71 7.93 2.61
C VAL A 84 65.00 8.22 1.85
N GLN A 85 66.09 8.28 2.60
CA GLN A 85 67.41 8.60 2.08
C GLN A 85 68.23 7.32 1.81
N ARG A 86 69.04 7.35 0.75
CA ARG A 86 70.00 6.29 0.41
C ARG A 86 71.34 6.89 -0.02
N PRO A 87 72.47 6.26 0.33
CA PRO A 87 73.77 6.60 -0.23
C PRO A 87 73.86 6.15 -1.69
N PHE A 88 74.45 6.99 -2.54
CA PHE A 88 74.76 6.68 -3.93
C PHE A 88 76.23 6.24 -4.06
N GLU A 89 76.60 5.64 -5.20
CA GLU A 89 77.96 5.10 -5.43
C GLU A 89 79.09 6.12 -5.23
N ASN A 90 78.79 7.42 -5.39
CA ASN A 90 79.72 8.51 -5.14
C ASN A 90 79.78 8.99 -3.67
N GLY A 91 79.16 8.24 -2.75
CA GLY A 91 79.10 8.56 -1.31
C GLY A 91 78.09 9.65 -0.93
N THR A 92 77.40 10.28 -1.90
CA THR A 92 76.39 11.30 -1.59
C THR A 92 75.08 10.64 -1.16
N VAL A 93 74.51 11.08 -0.05
CA VAL A 93 73.17 10.66 0.39
C VAL A 93 72.12 11.52 -0.31
N LYS A 94 71.14 10.87 -0.94
CA LYS A 94 70.02 11.56 -1.60
C LYS A 94 68.69 10.95 -1.15
N THR A 95 67.64 11.78 -1.13
CA THR A 95 66.26 11.29 -0.96
C THR A 95 65.84 10.54 -2.21
N VAL A 96 65.43 9.28 -2.04
CA VAL A 96 65.03 8.39 -3.14
C VAL A 96 63.52 8.35 -3.30
N TYR A 97 62.76 8.40 -2.21
CA TYR A 97 61.31 8.55 -2.25
C TYR A 97 60.78 9.17 -0.94
N LEU A 98 59.55 9.68 -1.01
CA LEU A 98 58.82 10.23 0.13
C LEU A 98 57.74 9.23 0.52
N ASN A 99 57.68 8.87 1.79
CA ASN A 99 56.61 8.06 2.36
C ASN A 99 55.56 9.01 2.95
N ARG A 100 54.37 9.05 2.34
CA ARG A 100 53.26 9.92 2.76
C ARG A 100 52.13 9.07 3.33
N TYR A 101 51.65 9.44 4.50
CA TYR A 101 50.56 8.74 5.18
C TYR A 101 49.80 9.70 6.09
N ALA A 102 48.58 9.32 6.44
CA ALA A 102 47.77 10.04 7.39
C ALA A 102 47.81 9.37 8.76
N THR A 103 47.73 10.15 9.83
CA THR A 103 47.56 9.67 11.21
C THR A 103 46.97 10.78 12.07
N PHE A 104 46.70 10.51 13.35
CA PHE A 104 46.27 11.56 14.27
C PHE A 104 47.46 12.37 14.78
N GLY A 105 47.26 13.68 14.93
CA GLY A 105 48.29 14.54 15.48
C GLY A 105 47.93 16.01 15.43
N THR A 106 48.95 16.86 15.56
CA THR A 106 48.81 18.31 15.54
C THR A 106 49.70 18.89 14.47
N ALA A 107 49.10 19.61 13.52
CA ALA A 107 49.79 20.32 12.45
C ALA A 107 48.97 21.55 12.04
N GLU A 108 49.60 22.48 11.34
CA GLU A 108 48.93 23.67 10.79
C GLU A 108 47.79 23.30 9.85
N ILE A 109 48.04 22.32 8.97
CA ILE A 109 47.04 21.74 8.08
C ILE A 109 46.58 20.43 8.72
N SER A 110 45.34 20.43 9.22
CA SER A 110 44.75 19.26 9.85
C SER A 110 43.23 19.24 9.65
N TRP A 111 42.62 18.07 9.76
CA TRP A 111 41.20 17.87 9.51
C TRP A 111 40.54 17.09 10.65
N PRO A 112 39.41 17.54 11.22
CA PRO A 112 38.73 16.82 12.28
C PRO A 112 38.37 15.39 11.88
N TRP A 113 38.70 14.40 12.73
CA TRP A 113 38.35 13.00 12.46
C TRP A 113 36.84 12.81 12.28
N SER A 114 36.02 13.60 12.99
CA SER A 114 34.56 13.60 12.84
C SER A 114 34.05 13.90 11.43
N ASN A 115 34.85 14.56 10.59
CA ASN A 115 34.48 14.83 9.19
C ASN A 115 34.61 13.58 8.32
N PHE A 116 35.41 12.60 8.73
CA PHE A 116 35.64 11.39 7.96
C PHE A 116 34.44 10.47 8.06
N LYS A 117 33.87 10.10 6.90
CA LYS A 117 32.71 9.20 6.81
C LYS A 117 33.04 7.97 5.99
N ARG A 118 32.35 6.86 6.29
CA ARG A 118 32.39 5.65 5.46
C ARG A 118 31.27 5.73 4.43
N PRO A 119 31.53 5.47 3.15
CA PRO A 119 30.47 5.30 2.16
C PRO A 119 29.79 3.95 2.42
N PHE A 120 28.50 3.85 2.13
CA PHE A 120 27.85 2.55 1.97
C PHE A 120 28.27 1.93 0.62
N GLN A 121 28.26 0.61 0.54
CA GLN A 121 28.56 -0.06 -0.73
C GLN A 121 27.47 0.28 -1.75
N THR A 122 27.84 0.55 -3.00
CA THR A 122 26.88 0.97 -4.05
C THR A 122 25.75 -0.04 -4.24
N LYS A 123 26.00 -1.34 -4.01
CA LYS A 123 24.98 -2.40 -4.05
C LYS A 123 23.89 -2.26 -2.98
N ASP A 124 24.16 -1.54 -1.89
CA ASP A 124 23.23 -1.39 -0.75
C ASP A 124 22.37 -0.11 -0.86
N ILE A 125 22.62 0.73 -1.88
CA ILE A 125 21.83 1.95 -2.15
C ILE A 125 20.31 1.67 -2.18
N PRO A 126 19.81 0.66 -2.92
CA PRO A 126 18.36 0.44 -3.00
C PRO A 126 17.73 0.15 -1.64
N ASN A 127 18.39 -0.66 -0.81
CA ASN A 127 17.91 -1.03 0.52
C ASN A 127 17.95 0.17 1.47
N ASN A 128 19.03 0.97 1.43
CA ASN A 128 19.15 2.17 2.26
C ASN A 128 18.07 3.20 1.93
N LEU A 129 17.84 3.45 0.63
CA LEU A 129 16.78 4.35 0.17
C LEU A 129 15.40 3.88 0.60
N LEU A 130 15.13 2.56 0.55
CA LEU A 130 13.87 2.00 1.02
C LEU A 130 13.69 2.16 2.53
N MET A 131 14.74 1.93 3.32
CA MET A 131 14.69 2.16 4.78
C MET A 131 14.44 3.64 5.10
N GLN A 132 15.13 4.56 4.42
CA GLN A 132 14.89 6.00 4.57
C GLN A 132 13.46 6.38 4.18
N LEU A 133 12.94 5.82 3.10
CA LEU A 133 11.57 6.05 2.64
C LEU A 133 10.53 5.68 3.69
N ASN A 134 10.74 4.55 4.37
CA ASN A 134 9.86 4.04 5.42
C ASN A 134 9.97 4.85 6.73
N ALA A 135 11.10 5.52 6.97
CA ALA A 135 11.32 6.33 8.16
C ALA A 135 10.76 7.76 8.04
N ILE A 136 10.27 8.19 6.86
CA ILE A 136 9.69 9.52 6.67
C ILE A 136 8.31 9.59 7.37
N PRO A 137 8.14 10.41 8.42
CA PRO A 137 6.85 10.56 9.08
C PRO A 137 5.83 11.20 8.12
N GLY A 138 4.62 10.65 8.06
CA GLY A 138 3.52 11.17 7.23
C GLY A 138 3.23 10.38 5.96
N LYS A 139 3.99 9.32 5.66
CA LYS A 139 3.53 8.30 4.71
C LYS A 139 2.64 7.31 5.46
N ALA A 140 1.36 7.25 5.09
CA ALA A 140 0.54 6.14 5.50
C ALA A 140 1.17 4.87 4.93
N GLU A 141 1.49 3.89 5.79
CA GLU A 141 1.93 2.59 5.34
C GLU A 141 0.87 2.01 4.41
N THR A 142 1.27 1.36 3.31
CA THR A 142 0.32 0.81 2.32
C THR A 142 -0.75 -0.06 2.99
N GLY A 143 -0.41 -0.79 4.06
CA GLY A 143 -1.36 -1.56 4.86
C GLY A 143 -2.43 -0.72 5.57
N THR A 144 -2.09 0.43 6.14
CA THR A 144 -3.08 1.28 6.84
C THR A 144 -4.07 1.94 5.87
N VAL A 145 -3.62 2.31 4.67
CA VAL A 145 -4.50 2.86 3.63
C VAL A 145 -5.49 1.80 3.14
N THR A 146 -5.05 0.56 2.93
CA THR A 146 -5.93 -0.54 2.52
C THR A 146 -6.99 -0.83 3.59
N THR A 147 -6.61 -0.91 4.87
CA THR A 147 -7.57 -1.13 5.96
C THR A 147 -8.58 0.00 6.09
N LEU A 148 -8.16 1.26 5.87
CA LEU A 148 -9.08 2.40 5.87
C LEU A 148 -10.05 2.34 4.70
N ALA A 149 -9.57 1.97 3.50
CA ALA A 149 -10.44 1.81 2.33
C ALA A 149 -11.50 0.73 2.56
N GLU A 150 -11.12 -0.43 3.09
CA GLU A 150 -12.05 -1.52 3.44
C GLU A 150 -13.09 -1.05 4.48
N ARG A 151 -12.66 -0.29 5.50
CA ARG A 151 -13.58 0.28 6.50
C ARG A 151 -14.55 1.29 5.90
N VAL A 152 -14.11 2.12 4.95
CA VAL A 152 -14.97 3.09 4.27
C VAL A 152 -16.02 2.37 3.45
N THR A 153 -15.64 1.37 2.64
CA THR A 153 -16.59 0.56 1.86
C THR A 153 -17.64 -0.11 2.76
N ALA A 154 -17.23 -0.70 3.89
CA ALA A 154 -18.15 -1.30 4.84
C ALA A 154 -19.10 -0.27 5.49
N LEU A 155 -18.65 0.97 5.70
CA LEU A 155 -19.50 2.04 6.21
C LEU A 155 -20.50 2.53 5.16
N GLU A 156 -20.09 2.66 3.90
CA GLU A 156 -20.96 3.02 2.77
C GLU A 156 -22.09 1.99 2.59
N GLU A 157 -21.78 0.69 2.68
CA GLU A 157 -22.79 -0.38 2.65
C GLU A 157 -23.78 -0.29 3.82
N LYS A 158 -23.27 -0.07 5.04
CA LYS A 158 -24.14 0.11 6.22
C LYS A 158 -25.06 1.31 6.09
N ILE A 159 -24.57 2.43 5.56
CA ILE A 159 -25.36 3.64 5.32
C ILE A 159 -26.48 3.35 4.31
N ASN A 160 -26.16 2.67 3.20
CA ASN A 160 -27.17 2.31 2.20
C ASN A 160 -28.30 1.44 2.77
N ASN A 161 -27.98 0.51 3.67
CA ASN A 161 -28.99 -0.32 4.35
C ASN A 161 -29.85 0.49 5.33
N MET A 162 -29.32 1.56 5.94
CA MET A 162 -30.10 2.42 6.84
C MET A 162 -31.05 3.37 6.10
N ILE A 163 -30.68 3.84 4.90
CA ILE A 163 -31.47 4.83 4.15
C ILE A 163 -32.54 4.14 3.29
N THR A 164 -32.32 2.91 2.86
CA THR A 164 -33.33 2.15 2.09
C THR A 164 -34.46 1.66 3.02
N PRO A 165 -35.74 1.92 2.70
CA PRO A 165 -36.84 1.41 3.49
C PRO A 165 -36.80 -0.11 3.52
N GLN A 166 -36.61 -0.68 4.72
CA GLN A 166 -36.54 -2.13 4.96
C GLN A 166 -37.92 -2.77 5.09
N ILE A 167 -38.93 -2.00 5.51
CA ILE A 167 -40.30 -2.44 5.68
C ILE A 167 -41.20 -1.58 4.79
N SER A 168 -42.06 -2.24 4.02
CA SER A 168 -43.12 -1.60 3.27
C SER A 168 -44.46 -2.22 3.62
N VAL A 169 -45.40 -1.37 4.02
CA VAL A 169 -46.79 -1.75 4.29
C VAL A 169 -47.65 -1.24 3.15
N MET A 170 -48.30 -2.16 2.45
CA MET A 170 -49.31 -1.84 1.45
C MET A 170 -50.68 -2.07 2.04
N TYR A 171 -51.60 -1.15 1.79
CA TYR A 171 -53.00 -1.33 2.15
C TYR A 171 -53.88 -0.79 1.04
N GLY A 172 -55.09 -1.34 0.94
CA GLY A 172 -56.00 -0.93 -0.10
C GLY A 172 -57.40 -1.49 0.07
N ARG A 173 -58.30 -0.98 -0.76
CA ARG A 173 -59.67 -1.45 -0.91
C ARG A 173 -59.98 -1.57 -2.39
N GLN A 174 -60.42 -2.75 -2.84
CA GLN A 174 -60.71 -3.01 -4.25
C GLN A 174 -61.96 -3.87 -4.40
N THR A 175 -62.75 -3.59 -5.44
CA THR A 175 -63.81 -4.51 -5.89
C THR A 175 -63.17 -5.71 -6.57
N VAL A 176 -63.72 -6.90 -6.38
CA VAL A 176 -63.17 -8.09 -7.03
C VAL A 176 -63.26 -8.04 -8.55
N ASN A 177 -62.28 -8.66 -9.18
CA ASN A 177 -62.28 -9.03 -10.59
C ASN A 177 -62.99 -10.37 -10.80
N SER A 178 -63.36 -10.65 -12.04
CA SER A 178 -64.01 -11.91 -12.45
C SER A 178 -65.20 -12.26 -11.55
N TRP A 179 -66.09 -11.27 -11.37
CA TRP A 179 -67.27 -11.44 -10.53
C TRP A 179 -68.15 -12.58 -11.04
N THR A 180 -68.57 -13.44 -10.11
CA THR A 180 -69.55 -14.48 -10.35
C THR A 180 -70.66 -14.37 -9.30
N SER A 181 -71.91 -14.40 -9.74
CA SER A 181 -73.09 -14.52 -8.87
C SER A 181 -73.26 -15.96 -8.39
N ASN A 182 -73.70 -16.13 -7.14
CA ASN A 182 -74.26 -17.35 -6.54
C ASN A 182 -73.43 -18.64 -6.67
N GLY A 183 -73.18 -19.29 -5.53
CA GLY A 183 -72.44 -20.54 -5.41
C GLY A 183 -71.22 -20.46 -4.50
N ASP A 184 -70.84 -21.61 -3.92
CA ASP A 184 -69.64 -21.72 -3.07
C ASP A 184 -68.38 -21.78 -3.94
N TYR A 185 -67.64 -20.67 -3.96
CA TYR A 185 -66.35 -20.54 -4.63
C TYR A 185 -65.22 -20.30 -3.63
N SER A 186 -65.37 -20.74 -2.38
CA SER A 186 -64.41 -20.51 -1.29
C SER A 186 -63.01 -21.10 -1.55
N SER A 187 -62.88 -22.02 -2.51
CA SER A 187 -61.62 -22.60 -2.97
C SER A 187 -61.19 -22.24 -4.39
N ASP A 188 -62.00 -21.49 -5.16
CA ASP A 188 -61.70 -21.14 -6.56
C ASP A 188 -61.03 -19.76 -6.67
N PHE A 189 -59.70 -19.77 -6.69
CA PHE A 189 -58.86 -18.56 -6.86
C PHE A 189 -58.88 -17.94 -8.26
N ASN A 190 -59.84 -18.31 -9.12
CA ASN A 190 -60.05 -17.67 -10.42
C ASN A 190 -61.36 -16.86 -10.49
N ARG A 191 -62.15 -16.84 -9.40
CA ARG A 191 -63.39 -16.08 -9.29
C ARG A 191 -63.32 -15.13 -8.12
N ASN A 192 -64.04 -14.01 -8.22
CA ASN A 192 -64.20 -13.06 -7.13
C ASN A 192 -62.88 -12.69 -6.44
N TYR A 193 -61.84 -12.38 -7.24
CA TYR A 193 -60.48 -12.18 -6.74
C TYR A 193 -59.92 -10.77 -6.93
N ILE A 194 -58.94 -10.39 -6.12
CA ILE A 194 -58.05 -9.26 -6.38
C ILE A 194 -56.59 -9.73 -6.33
N ASP A 195 -55.72 -9.04 -7.07
CA ASP A 195 -54.29 -9.31 -7.09
C ASP A 195 -53.54 -8.15 -6.45
N VAL A 196 -52.73 -8.46 -5.43
CA VAL A 196 -51.86 -7.51 -4.73
C VAL A 196 -50.41 -7.80 -5.14
N TYR A 197 -49.80 -6.85 -5.83
CA TYR A 197 -48.41 -6.95 -6.29
C TYR A 197 -47.45 -6.35 -5.26
N PRO A 198 -46.20 -6.84 -5.19
CA PRO A 198 -45.16 -6.20 -4.39
C PRO A 198 -44.98 -4.70 -4.73
N PRO A 199 -44.68 -3.85 -3.74
CA PRO A 199 -44.41 -2.44 -3.98
C PRO A 199 -43.07 -2.25 -4.70
N SER A 200 -42.83 -1.04 -5.24
CA SER A 200 -41.59 -0.73 -5.96
C SER A 200 -40.35 -1.06 -5.12
N GLY A 201 -39.41 -1.78 -5.72
CA GLY A 201 -38.19 -2.25 -5.07
C GLY A 201 -38.37 -3.48 -4.18
N TYR A 202 -39.55 -4.09 -4.13
CA TYR A 202 -39.82 -5.35 -3.42
C TYR A 202 -40.22 -6.46 -4.38
N THR A 203 -40.03 -7.72 -3.96
CA THR A 203 -40.45 -8.92 -4.70
C THR A 203 -41.24 -9.82 -3.76
N MET A 204 -41.83 -10.90 -4.27
CA MET A 204 -42.51 -11.90 -3.44
C MET A 204 -41.59 -12.61 -2.44
N ALA A 205 -40.25 -12.56 -2.62
CA ALA A 205 -39.30 -13.04 -1.61
C ALA A 205 -39.32 -12.19 -0.32
N HIS A 206 -39.71 -10.92 -0.42
CA HIS A 206 -39.82 -10.02 0.72
C HIS A 206 -41.18 -10.11 1.42
N PHE A 207 -42.16 -10.84 0.87
CA PHE A 207 -43.48 -10.95 1.47
C PHE A 207 -43.42 -11.67 2.82
N LYS A 208 -43.96 -11.05 3.87
CA LYS A 208 -44.00 -11.65 5.22
C LYS A 208 -45.40 -12.03 5.68
N GLY A 209 -46.43 -11.35 5.18
CA GLY A 209 -47.80 -11.67 5.55
C GLY A 209 -48.82 -10.68 5.00
N ILE A 210 -50.07 -11.11 5.01
CA ILE A 210 -51.22 -10.32 4.59
C ILE A 210 -52.39 -10.59 5.51
N VAL A 211 -53.19 -9.55 5.74
CA VAL A 211 -54.48 -9.65 6.42
C VAL A 211 -55.55 -9.17 5.43
N PRO A 212 -56.21 -10.09 4.70
CA PRO A 212 -57.36 -9.75 3.89
C PRO A 212 -58.63 -9.72 4.74
N SER A 213 -59.57 -8.88 4.36
CA SER A 213 -60.90 -8.82 4.97
C SER A 213 -61.97 -8.41 3.96
N VAL A 214 -63.21 -8.81 4.27
CA VAL A 214 -64.37 -8.34 3.52
C VAL A 214 -64.62 -6.88 3.88
N SER A 215 -64.53 -6.00 2.88
CA SER A 215 -64.87 -4.58 3.03
C SER A 215 -66.36 -4.32 2.82
N GLN A 216 -66.96 -4.98 1.83
CA GLN A 216 -68.39 -4.95 1.58
C GLN A 216 -68.81 -6.24 0.90
N ILE A 217 -69.94 -6.79 1.34
CA ILE A 217 -70.58 -7.95 0.74
C ILE A 217 -72.09 -7.75 0.74
N LYS A 218 -72.77 -8.25 -0.29
CA LYS A 218 -74.22 -8.10 -0.45
C LYS A 218 -74.82 -9.47 -0.70
N PHE A 219 -75.86 -9.78 0.08
CA PHE A 219 -76.61 -11.03 -0.01
C PHE A 219 -77.80 -10.88 -0.95
N ASP A 220 -78.12 -11.94 -1.68
CA ASP A 220 -79.29 -12.04 -2.55
C ASP A 220 -80.34 -12.96 -1.93
N GLY A 221 -80.97 -12.51 -0.85
CA GLY A 221 -81.89 -13.34 -0.09
C GLY A 221 -81.89 -13.00 1.39
N ASP A 222 -82.54 -13.85 2.15
CA ASP A 222 -82.47 -13.86 3.60
C ASP A 222 -81.21 -14.62 4.02
N VAL A 223 -80.40 -14.04 4.90
CA VAL A 223 -79.21 -14.72 5.42
C VAL A 223 -79.65 -15.76 6.45
N ASP A 224 -79.59 -17.04 6.11
CA ASP A 224 -80.06 -18.16 6.93
C ASP A 224 -78.95 -19.15 7.30
N ASP A 225 -79.31 -20.29 7.91
CA ASP A 225 -78.37 -21.29 8.43
C ASP A 225 -77.52 -21.99 7.34
N ASN A 226 -77.81 -21.76 6.06
CA ASN A 226 -77.07 -22.30 4.93
C ASN A 226 -76.05 -21.31 4.32
N ASP A 227 -76.00 -20.07 4.80
CA ASP A 227 -75.10 -19.03 4.28
C ASP A 227 -73.68 -19.07 4.84
N VAL A 228 -72.69 -18.98 3.94
CA VAL A 228 -71.27 -18.88 4.29
C VAL A 228 -70.65 -17.66 3.62
N ILE A 229 -69.90 -16.87 4.41
CA ILE A 229 -68.96 -15.85 3.92
C ILE A 229 -67.55 -16.43 3.96
N TRP A 230 -66.77 -16.20 2.90
CA TRP A 230 -65.36 -16.53 2.87
C TRP A 230 -64.53 -15.32 2.47
N CYS A 231 -63.29 -15.30 2.98
CA CYS A 231 -62.25 -14.39 2.54
C CYS A 231 -60.91 -15.09 2.80
N SER A 232 -60.20 -15.40 1.74
CA SER A 232 -58.99 -16.22 1.77
C SER A 232 -57.97 -15.68 0.80
N TYR A 233 -56.72 -16.10 0.92
CA TYR A 233 -55.64 -15.68 0.03
C TYR A 233 -54.76 -16.85 -0.37
N GLN A 234 -54.12 -16.69 -1.52
CA GLN A 234 -53.12 -17.59 -2.05
C GLN A 234 -51.88 -16.77 -2.41
N VAL A 235 -50.74 -17.18 -1.86
CA VAL A 235 -49.44 -16.62 -2.24
C VAL A 235 -48.99 -17.27 -3.55
N ARG A 236 -48.67 -16.46 -4.54
CA ARG A 236 -48.16 -16.90 -5.84
C ARG A 236 -46.74 -16.38 -6.05
N SER A 237 -46.10 -16.80 -7.14
CA SER A 237 -44.73 -16.39 -7.47
C SER A 237 -44.60 -14.90 -7.76
N THR A 238 -45.64 -14.25 -8.28
CA THR A 238 -45.60 -12.84 -8.72
C THR A 238 -46.47 -11.90 -7.88
N ASN A 239 -47.45 -12.43 -7.15
CA ASN A 239 -48.42 -11.64 -6.40
C ASN A 239 -49.07 -12.45 -5.27
N ILE A 240 -49.88 -11.76 -4.46
CA ILE A 240 -50.86 -12.39 -3.58
C ILE A 240 -52.23 -12.25 -4.23
N ARG A 241 -52.93 -13.36 -4.41
CA ARG A 241 -54.33 -13.34 -4.82
C ARG A 241 -55.23 -13.50 -3.63
N ILE A 242 -56.21 -12.62 -3.47
CA ILE A 242 -57.22 -12.68 -2.42
C ILE A 242 -58.57 -12.97 -3.08
N ILE A 243 -59.34 -13.90 -2.52
CA ILE A 243 -60.74 -14.15 -2.88
C ILE A 243 -61.64 -13.84 -1.69
N CYS A 244 -62.76 -13.15 -1.93
CA CYS A 244 -63.80 -13.02 -0.91
C CYS A 244 -65.18 -13.08 -1.57
N GLY A 245 -66.17 -13.64 -0.87
CA GLY A 245 -67.51 -13.86 -1.42
C GLY A 245 -68.45 -14.51 -0.40
N ASN A 246 -69.68 -14.76 -0.82
CA ASN A 246 -70.70 -15.49 -0.08
C ASN A 246 -71.49 -16.40 -1.03
N VAL A 247 -72.22 -17.38 -0.48
CA VAL A 247 -72.94 -18.37 -1.28
C VAL A 247 -74.12 -17.76 -2.05
N GLU A 248 -74.74 -16.70 -1.52
CA GLU A 248 -75.85 -15.95 -2.15
C GLU A 248 -75.42 -14.53 -2.56
N GLN A 249 -74.57 -14.43 -3.59
CA GLN A 249 -73.91 -13.18 -3.91
C GLN A 249 -74.70 -12.26 -4.87
N LYS A 250 -75.27 -11.18 -4.31
CA LYS A 250 -76.04 -10.17 -5.08
C LYS A 250 -75.20 -9.23 -5.94
N ALA A 251 -73.96 -8.95 -5.52
CA ALA A 251 -73.09 -8.01 -6.23
C ALA A 251 -71.61 -8.37 -6.02
N ALA A 252 -70.73 -7.77 -6.83
CA ALA A 252 -69.28 -7.89 -6.62
C ALA A 252 -68.91 -7.43 -5.20
N PRO A 253 -68.22 -8.25 -4.39
CA PRO A 253 -67.80 -7.87 -3.07
C PRO A 253 -66.59 -6.93 -3.20
N MET A 254 -66.29 -6.24 -2.11
CA MET A 254 -65.09 -5.44 -1.98
C MET A 254 -64.19 -6.06 -0.92
N VAL A 255 -62.90 -6.06 -1.20
CA VAL A 255 -61.87 -6.60 -0.33
C VAL A 255 -61.02 -5.45 0.19
N SER A 256 -60.77 -5.46 1.49
CA SER A 256 -59.74 -4.64 2.13
C SER A 256 -58.56 -5.52 2.48
N TYR A 257 -57.35 -4.98 2.39
CA TYR A 257 -56.15 -5.73 2.73
C TYR A 257 -55.07 -4.85 3.33
N MET A 258 -54.19 -5.48 4.11
CA MET A 258 -52.90 -4.94 4.53
C MET A 258 -51.83 -6.01 4.33
N ALA A 259 -50.85 -5.74 3.46
CA ALA A 259 -49.73 -6.63 3.15
C ALA A 259 -48.41 -6.02 3.65
N ILE A 260 -47.55 -6.86 4.21
CA ILE A 260 -46.26 -6.46 4.78
C ILE A 260 -45.13 -7.11 3.98
N PHE A 261 -44.19 -6.28 3.55
CA PHE A 261 -42.96 -6.71 2.87
C PHE A 261 -41.74 -6.25 3.67
N ILE A 262 -40.79 -7.14 3.90
CA ILE A 262 -39.54 -6.88 4.65
C ILE A 262 -38.35 -7.41 3.84
N LYS A 263 -37.36 -6.53 3.61
CA LYS A 263 -36.08 -6.83 2.94
C LYS A 263 -35.07 -7.46 3.89
#